data_AF-A0A2B4SD23-F1
#
_entry.id   AF-A0A2B4SD23-F1
#
_cell.length_a   1.000
_cell.length_b   1.000
_cell.length_c   1.000
_cell.angle_alpha   90.00
_cell.angle_beta   90.00
_cell.angle_gamma   90.00
#
_symmetry.space_group_name_H-M   'P 1'
#
loop_
_entity.id
_entity.type
_entity.pdbx_description
1 polymer ?
#
loop_
_entity_poly.entity_id
_entity_poly.type
_entity_poly.pdbx_seq_one_letter_code
_entity_poly.pdbx_strand_id
1 'polypeptide(L)'
;MESIATISLINLALDLSIDWKMLGRYLKLHQEVSSICADYEEVAEQAYRMLQLWRGKNGTQATYQALGKALKQVPRNDLVEDYCIGKNKDFLDQGEGTTPLDEEMEKLALASSPENNFETAVAGTDR
;
A
#
# COMPACT_ATOMS: atom_id res chain seq x y z
N MET A 1 4.24 -18.25 -18.71
CA MET A 1 3.63 -18.38 -17.36
C MET A 1 3.83 -17.03 -16.70
N GLU A 2 2.77 -16.26 -16.49
CA GLU A 2 2.86 -14.92 -15.92
C GLU A 2 3.31 -15.03 -14.46
N SER A 3 4.55 -14.61 -14.18
CA SER A 3 5.00 -14.43 -12.80
C SER A 3 4.16 -13.33 -12.17
N ILE A 4 3.76 -13.53 -10.92
CA ILE A 4 3.12 -12.47 -10.14
C ILE A 4 4.06 -11.27 -10.09
N ALA A 5 3.55 -10.09 -10.44
CA ALA A 5 4.32 -8.86 -10.46
C ALA A 5 4.54 -8.34 -9.04
N THR A 6 5.70 -7.74 -8.77
CA THR A 6 6.05 -7.21 -7.44
C THR A 6 5.05 -6.16 -6.96
N ILE A 7 4.56 -5.30 -7.87
CA ILE A 7 3.56 -4.27 -7.55
C ILE A 7 2.24 -4.91 -7.07
N SER A 8 1.82 -6.02 -7.70
CA SER A 8 0.63 -6.77 -7.28
C SER A 8 0.79 -7.37 -5.89
N LEU A 9 2.01 -7.76 -5.50
CA LEU A 9 2.27 -8.27 -4.14
C LEU A 9 2.22 -7.17 -3.08
N ILE A 10 2.67 -5.96 -3.40
CA ILE A 10 2.64 -4.82 -2.48
C ILE A 10 1.19 -4.41 -2.22
N ASN A 11 0.40 -4.20 -3.27
CA ASN A 11 -1.00 -3.81 -3.12
C ASN A 11 -1.80 -4.90 -2.40
N LEU A 12 -1.58 -6.17 -2.74
CA LEU A 12 -2.20 -7.28 -2.04
C LEU A 12 -1.80 -7.35 -0.55
N ALA A 13 -0.54 -7.05 -0.21
CA ALA A 13 -0.09 -7.03 1.18
C ALA A 13 -0.80 -5.94 1.99
N LEU A 14 -0.99 -4.76 1.40
CA LEU A 14 -1.75 -3.66 2.00
C LEU A 14 -3.21 -4.06 2.22
N ASP A 15 -3.85 -4.64 1.21
CA ASP A 15 -5.25 -5.03 1.29
C ASP A 15 -5.49 -6.21 2.25
N LEU A 16 -4.55 -7.15 2.33
CA LEU A 16 -4.61 -8.29 3.25
C LEU A 16 -4.64 -7.83 4.71
N SER A 17 -3.87 -6.79 5.06
CA SER A 17 -3.76 -6.32 6.45
C SER A 17 -3.58 -7.52 7.40
N ILE A 18 -4.31 -7.59 8.51
CA ILE A 18 -4.20 -8.66 9.52
C ILE A 18 -4.42 -10.10 9.01
N ASP A 19 -5.05 -10.28 7.86
CA ASP A 19 -5.41 -11.59 7.30
C ASP A 19 -4.20 -12.34 6.69
N TRP A 20 -3.08 -11.64 6.49
CA TRP A 20 -1.87 -12.21 5.92
C TRP A 20 -1.36 -13.44 6.70
N LYS A 21 -1.57 -13.48 8.03
CA LYS A 21 -1.15 -14.59 8.90
C LYS A 21 -1.91 -15.87 8.57
N MET A 22 -3.22 -15.74 8.32
CA MET A 22 -4.06 -16.86 7.95
C MET A 22 -3.71 -17.35 6.55
N LEU A 23 -3.47 -16.41 5.63
CA LEU A 23 -3.01 -16.73 4.28
C LEU A 23 -1.69 -17.50 4.30
N GLY A 24 -0.69 -17.04 5.06
CA GLY A 24 0.60 -17.71 5.20
C GLY A 24 0.47 -19.16 5.68
N ARG A 25 -0.46 -19.45 6.60
CA ARG A 25 -0.75 -20.83 7.04
C ARG A 25 -1.29 -21.70 5.90
N TYR A 26 -2.23 -21.18 5.09
CA TYR A 26 -2.74 -21.91 3.91
C TYR A 26 -1.67 -22.09 2.82
N LEU A 27 -0.73 -21.15 2.72
CA LEU A 27 0.42 -21.24 1.84
C LEU A 27 1.54 -22.14 2.38
N LYS A 28 1.29 -22.86 3.50
CA LYS A 28 2.22 -23.77 4.18
C LYS A 28 3.48 -23.07 4.73
N LEU A 29 3.36 -21.80 5.09
CA LEU A 29 4.43 -20.97 5.68
C LEU A 29 4.26 -20.80 7.20
N HIS A 30 3.90 -21.88 7.91
CA HIS A 30 3.53 -21.80 9.33
C HIS A 30 4.68 -21.26 10.21
N GLN A 31 5.90 -21.75 9.98
CA GLN A 31 7.05 -21.35 10.78
C GLN A 31 7.49 -19.92 10.43
N GLU A 32 7.44 -19.59 9.15
CA GLU A 32 7.87 -18.31 8.60
C GLU A 32 6.93 -17.19 9.04
N VAL A 33 5.61 -17.44 9.13
CA VAL A 33 4.66 -16.45 9.66
C VAL A 33 5.05 -16.01 11.07
N SER A 34 5.47 -16.95 11.94
CA SER A 34 5.93 -16.63 13.29
C SER A 34 7.24 -15.84 13.29
N SER A 35 8.22 -16.22 12.46
CA SER A 35 9.47 -15.47 12.31
C SER A 35 9.23 -14.04 11.83
N ILE A 36 8.43 -13.87 10.77
CA ILE A 36 8.11 -12.56 10.20
C ILE A 36 7.37 -11.68 11.21
N CYS A 37 6.48 -12.26 12.03
CA CYS A 37 5.81 -11.52 13.11
C CYS A 37 6.79 -10.97 14.16
N ALA A 38 7.91 -11.65 14.38
CA ALA A 38 8.92 -11.24 15.34
C ALA A 38 9.95 -10.26 14.73
N ASP A 39 10.24 -10.43 13.44
CA ASP A 39 11.29 -9.68 12.73
C ASP A 39 10.81 -8.29 12.25
N TYR A 40 9.50 -8.08 12.10
CA TYR A 40 8.91 -6.85 11.56
C TYR A 40 7.75 -6.36 12.41
N GLU A 41 7.64 -5.05 12.63
CA GLU A 41 6.55 -4.44 13.41
C GLU A 41 5.32 -4.10 12.54
N GLU A 42 5.53 -3.63 11.31
CA GLU A 42 4.45 -3.21 10.44
C GLU A 42 3.74 -4.38 9.76
N VAL A 43 2.41 -4.45 9.90
CA VAL A 43 1.56 -5.52 9.34
C VAL A 43 1.66 -5.60 7.82
N ALA A 44 1.74 -4.45 7.15
CA ALA A 44 1.90 -4.38 5.70
C ALA A 44 3.24 -4.95 5.24
N GLU A 45 4.34 -4.59 5.94
CA GLU A 45 5.65 -5.15 5.64
C GLU A 45 5.69 -6.65 5.91
N GLN A 46 5.12 -7.11 7.03
CA GLN A 46 5.00 -8.53 7.35
C GLN A 46 4.28 -9.31 6.22
N ALA A 47 3.13 -8.80 5.77
CA ALA A 47 2.36 -9.40 4.69
C ALA A 47 3.16 -9.48 3.39
N TYR A 48 3.87 -8.40 3.03
CA TYR A 48 4.72 -8.35 1.85
C TYR A 48 5.87 -9.36 1.93
N ARG A 49 6.57 -9.43 3.07
CA ARG A 49 7.67 -10.39 3.29
C ARG A 49 7.19 -11.83 3.18
N MET A 50 6.01 -12.13 3.71
CA MET A 50 5.39 -13.46 3.59
C MET A 50 5.10 -13.81 2.13
N LEU A 51 4.54 -12.88 1.36
CA LEU A 51 4.26 -13.09 -0.07
C LEU A 51 5.55 -13.23 -0.90
N GLN A 52 6.60 -12.48 -0.59
CA GLN A 52 7.92 -12.64 -1.20
C GLN A 52 8.51 -14.02 -0.91
N LEU A 53 8.45 -14.47 0.34
CA LEU A 53 8.92 -15.79 0.76
C LEU A 53 8.14 -16.91 0.07
N TRP A 54 6.82 -16.78 0.00
CA TRP A 54 5.97 -17.72 -0.74
C TRP A 54 6.40 -17.81 -2.22
N ARG A 55 6.57 -16.66 -2.88
CA ARG A 55 7.01 -16.60 -4.28
C ARG A 55 8.41 -17.23 -4.45
N GLY A 56 9.33 -16.94 -3.54
CA GLY A 56 10.68 -17.49 -3.56
C GLY A 56 10.72 -19.00 -3.36
N LYS A 57 9.97 -19.52 -2.39
CA LYS A 57 9.92 -20.96 -2.08
C LYS A 57 9.21 -21.78 -3.15
N ASN A 58 8.11 -21.27 -3.69
CA ASN A 58 7.31 -22.00 -4.66
C ASN A 58 7.76 -21.75 -6.10
N GLY A 59 8.59 -20.74 -6.35
CA GLY A 59 9.19 -20.46 -7.65
C GLY A 59 8.14 -20.39 -8.77
N THR A 60 8.20 -21.32 -9.72
CA THR A 60 7.25 -21.42 -10.84
C THR A 60 5.85 -21.89 -10.44
N GLN A 61 5.70 -22.50 -9.26
CA GLN A 61 4.40 -22.89 -8.71
C GLN A 61 3.69 -21.74 -7.97
N ALA A 62 4.37 -20.60 -7.77
CA ALA A 62 3.78 -19.39 -7.20
C ALA A 62 2.93 -18.65 -8.23
N THR A 63 1.80 -19.26 -8.61
CA THR A 63 0.88 -18.72 -9.61
C THR A 63 -0.31 -18.02 -8.97
N TYR A 64 -0.94 -17.10 -9.70
CA TYR A 64 -2.21 -16.47 -9.29
C TYR A 64 -3.29 -17.50 -8.96
N GLN A 65 -3.29 -18.67 -9.61
CA GLN A 65 -4.24 -19.73 -9.31
C GLN A 65 -4.01 -20.34 -7.91
N ALA A 66 -2.75 -20.57 -7.52
CA ALA A 66 -2.42 -21.07 -6.19
C ALA A 66 -2.75 -20.03 -5.11
N LEU A 67 -2.44 -18.76 -5.39
CA LEU A 67 -2.78 -17.64 -4.51
C LEU A 67 -4.29 -17.47 -4.35
N GLY A 68 -5.04 -17.49 -5.45
CA GLY A 68 -6.50 -17.38 -5.44
C GLY A 68 -7.17 -18.51 -4.69
N LYS A 69 -6.64 -19.74 -4.76
CA LYS A 69 -7.14 -20.86 -3.94
C LYS A 69 -6.95 -20.61 -2.45
N ALA A 70 -5.80 -20.07 -2.05
CA ALA A 70 -5.51 -19.76 -0.65
C ALA A 70 -6.36 -18.58 -0.15
N LEU A 71 -6.50 -17.52 -0.93
CA LEU A 71 -7.33 -16.36 -0.61
C LEU A 71 -8.82 -16.72 -0.41
N LYS A 72 -9.35 -17.64 -1.22
CA LYS A 72 -10.72 -18.20 -1.03
C LYS A 72 -10.92 -18.88 0.34
N GLN A 73 -9.85 -19.34 0.99
CA GLN A 73 -9.90 -19.95 2.32
C GLN A 73 -9.79 -18.91 3.45
N VAL A 74 -9.38 -17.68 3.14
CA VAL A 74 -9.16 -16.57 4.10
C VAL A 74 -10.36 -15.61 4.10
N PRO A 75 -11.59 -16.10 3.83
CA PRO A 75 -12.75 -15.31 3.38
C PRO A 75 -12.53 -14.08 2.49
N ARG A 76 -11.35 -13.87 1.88
CA ARG A 76 -11.03 -12.68 1.07
C ARG A 76 -11.28 -12.92 -0.41
N ASN A 77 -12.54 -13.22 -0.74
CA ASN A 77 -12.97 -13.42 -2.13
C ASN A 77 -12.92 -12.12 -2.95
N ASP A 78 -13.04 -10.97 -2.28
CA ASP A 78 -12.77 -9.63 -2.81
C ASP A 78 -11.41 -9.58 -3.52
N LEU A 79 -10.35 -10.02 -2.83
CA LEU A 79 -8.99 -9.99 -3.36
C LEU A 79 -8.76 -11.02 -4.48
N VAL A 80 -9.52 -12.11 -4.49
CA VAL A 80 -9.42 -13.11 -5.57
C VAL A 80 -9.91 -12.52 -6.88
N GLU A 81 -11.00 -11.76 -6.85
CA GLU A 81 -11.55 -11.13 -8.04
C GLU A 81 -10.61 -10.05 -8.58
N ASP A 82 -10.04 -9.25 -7.69
CA ASP A 82 -9.24 -8.08 -8.08
C ASP A 82 -7.83 -8.47 -8.53
N TYR A 83 -7.24 -9.51 -7.93
CA TYR A 83 -5.85 -9.91 -8.20
C TYR A 83 -5.68 -11.22 -8.98
N CYS A 84 -6.63 -12.18 -8.90
CA CYS A 84 -6.42 -13.53 -9.43
C CYS A 84 -7.30 -13.88 -10.64
N ILE A 85 -8.48 -13.28 -10.77
CA ILE A 85 -9.44 -13.59 -11.86
C ILE A 85 -9.26 -12.62 -13.04
N GLY A 86 -8.60 -11.47 -12.81
CA GLY A 86 -8.42 -10.46 -13.84
C GLY A 86 -9.77 -9.86 -14.22
N LYS A 87 -10.29 -8.95 -13.39
CA LYS A 87 -11.26 -7.98 -13.93
C LYS A 87 -10.54 -7.24 -15.06
N ASN A 88 -11.15 -7.23 -16.24
CA ASN A 88 -10.72 -6.41 -17.37
C ASN A 88 -10.28 -5.04 -16.83
N LYS A 89 -9.04 -4.65 -17.15
CA LYS A 89 -8.47 -3.33 -16.83
C LYS A 89 -9.12 -2.23 -17.68
N ASP A 90 -10.44 -2.24 -17.80
CA ASP A 90 -11.16 -1.20 -18.55
C ASP A 90 -11.60 -0.05 -17.63
N PHE A 91 -11.27 -0.08 -16.32
CA PHE A 91 -11.74 0.91 -15.34
C PHE A 91 -10.66 1.60 -14.49
N LEU A 92 -9.36 1.37 -14.71
CA LEU A 92 -8.29 2.11 -13.99
C LEU A 92 -7.88 3.41 -14.70
N ASP A 93 -8.72 3.96 -15.58
CA ASP A 93 -8.47 5.23 -16.26
C ASP A 93 -9.46 6.35 -15.88
N GLN A 94 -10.35 6.17 -14.90
CA GLN A 94 -11.15 7.31 -14.42
C GLN A 94 -11.26 7.39 -12.90
N GLY A 95 -10.58 8.40 -12.34
CA GLY A 95 -10.97 9.04 -11.09
C GLY A 95 -9.88 9.07 -10.05
N GLU A 96 -8.97 10.04 -10.16
CA GLU A 96 -8.32 10.64 -9.00
C GLU A 96 -9.39 10.96 -7.94
N GLY A 97 -9.40 10.19 -6.85
CA GLY A 97 -10.03 10.57 -5.60
C GLY A 97 -8.93 11.00 -4.65
N THR A 98 -8.44 12.23 -4.85
CA THR A 98 -7.55 12.92 -3.92
C THR A 98 -8.16 12.84 -2.52
N THR A 99 -7.36 12.36 -1.57
CA THR A 99 -7.72 12.36 -0.17
C THR A 99 -7.91 13.81 0.30
N PRO A 100 -9.00 14.15 1.04
CA PRO A 100 -9.23 15.52 1.54
C PRO A 100 -8.12 16.10 2.43
N LEU A 101 -7.15 15.28 2.83
CA LEU A 101 -6.03 15.67 3.70
C LEU A 101 -4.93 16.43 2.94
N ASP A 102 -4.82 16.26 1.62
CA ASP A 102 -3.77 16.91 0.83
C ASP A 102 -4.13 18.39 0.54
N GLU A 103 -5.41 18.70 0.32
CA GLU A 103 -5.89 20.09 0.14
C GLU A 103 -5.81 20.90 1.44
N GLU A 104 -5.95 20.26 2.60
CA GLU A 104 -5.88 20.94 3.89
C GLU A 104 -4.42 21.26 4.27
N MET A 105 -3.48 20.37 3.92
CA MET A 105 -2.04 20.62 4.12
C MET A 105 -1.51 21.75 3.24
N GLU A 106 -1.98 21.90 2.01
CA GLU A 106 -1.53 22.97 1.10
C GLU A 106 -2.08 24.35 1.52
N LYS A 107 -3.30 24.41 2.08
CA LYS A 107 -3.86 25.66 2.63
C LYS A 107 -3.15 26.13 3.91
N LEU A 108 -2.63 25.22 4.73
CA LEU A 108 -1.89 25.55 5.94
C LEU A 108 -0.47 26.10 5.64
N ALA A 109 0.15 25.69 4.53
CA ALA A 109 1.49 26.15 4.16
C ALA A 109 1.52 27.62 3.67
N LEU A 110 0.41 28.16 3.16
CA LEU A 110 0.35 29.54 2.66
C LEU A 110 0.07 30.60 3.74
N ALA A 111 -0.42 30.20 4.92
CA ALA A 111 -0.87 31.14 5.95
C ALA A 111 0.22 31.56 6.96
N SER A 112 1.45 31.04 6.85
CA SER A 112 2.54 31.31 7.80
C SER A 112 3.84 31.70 7.11
N SER A 113 3.87 32.87 6.49
CA SER A 113 5.12 33.61 6.26
C SER A 113 4.97 35.05 6.76
N PRO A 114 5.76 35.48 7.77
CA PRO A 114 5.66 36.78 8.39
C PRO A 114 6.71 37.74 7.85
N GLU A 115 6.56 38.29 6.65
CA GLU A 115 7.40 39.41 6.21
C GLU A 115 6.60 40.41 5.38
N ASN A 116 5.89 41.29 6.09
CA ASN A 116 5.71 42.68 5.69
C ASN A 116 5.18 43.46 6.89
N ASN A 117 6.10 44.02 7.67
CA ASN A 117 5.86 45.19 8.49
C ASN A 117 7.20 45.82 8.88
N PHE A 118 7.68 46.73 8.04
CA PHE A 118 8.27 47.95 8.57
C PHE A 118 7.90 49.12 7.67
N GLU A 119 6.68 49.62 7.88
CA GLU A 119 6.35 50.99 7.60
C GLU A 119 6.64 51.80 8.87
N THR A 120 7.59 52.75 8.82
CA THR A 120 7.42 54.02 9.56
C THR A 120 8.26 55.11 8.91
N ALA A 121 7.54 56.16 8.51
CA ALA A 121 8.00 57.42 7.94
C ALA A 121 8.81 58.30 8.90
N VAL A 122 9.65 59.19 8.36
CA VAL A 122 9.86 60.59 8.80
C VAL A 122 10.39 61.38 7.59
N ALA A 123 9.53 62.16 6.93
CA ALA A 123 9.45 63.63 6.97
C ALA A 123 10.70 64.36 6.42
N GLY A 124 10.49 65.14 5.35
CA GLY A 124 11.55 65.92 4.69
C GLY A 124 11.98 67.17 5.45
N THR A 125 12.88 67.96 4.86
CA THR A 125 12.84 69.43 4.80
C THR A 125 13.89 69.91 3.80
N ASP A 126 13.49 70.88 2.97
CA ASP A 126 14.26 71.79 2.12
C ASP A 126 15.50 72.43 2.79
N ARG A 127 16.60 72.58 2.03
CA ARG A 127 17.27 73.88 1.79
C ARG A 127 18.40 73.80 0.78
#